data_AF-A0A524GK62-F1
#
_entry.id   AF-A0A524GK62-F1
#
_cell.length_a   1.000
_cell.length_b   1.000
_cell.length_c   1.000
_cell.angle_alpha   90.00
_cell.angle_beta   90.00
_cell.angle_gamma   90.00
#
_symmetry.space_group_name_H-M   'P 1'
#
loop_
_entity.id
_entity.type
_entity.pdbx_description
1 polymer ?
#
loop_
_entity_poly.entity_id
_entity_poly.type
_entity_poly.pdbx_seq_one_letter_code
_entity_poly.pdbx_strand_id
1 'polypeptide(L)'
;MGKREAFAVVAIPLLVAAIIWLPQAAFLGLLGIAVALAADELLAMARGAAIAVGRFMPLAMLGVVLVGSWCWGATGMAVAALAAVVILPTAQLGHPRAPDGGLAGSAVTVFTVLYIGLCGACLGWLRVLPDGDLGIRLLFFFLATIWVGDSGAYYV
;
A
#
# COMPACT_ATOMS: atom_id res chain seq x y z
N MET A 1 -18.03 -26.42 -7.83
CA MET A 1 -16.98 -25.48 -7.41
C MET A 1 -17.66 -24.31 -6.71
N GLY A 2 -17.33 -24.05 -5.45
CA GLY A 2 -17.90 -22.96 -4.67
C GLY A 2 -17.42 -21.59 -5.16
N LYS A 3 -18.14 -20.52 -4.82
CA LYS A 3 -17.80 -19.13 -5.20
C LYS A 3 -16.37 -18.73 -4.79
N ARG A 4 -15.89 -19.24 -3.66
CA ARG A 4 -14.55 -18.98 -3.12
C ARG A 4 -13.45 -19.64 -3.94
N GLU A 5 -13.63 -20.93 -4.26
CA GLU A 5 -12.69 -21.70 -5.09
C GLU A 5 -12.59 -21.10 -6.48
N ALA A 6 -13.73 -20.74 -7.09
CA ALA A 6 -13.76 -20.13 -8.42
C ALA A 6 -12.98 -18.82 -8.47
N PHE A 7 -13.14 -17.96 -7.45
CA PHE A 7 -12.36 -16.73 -7.34
C PHE A 7 -10.87 -17.00 -7.21
N ALA A 8 -10.47 -17.95 -6.35
CA ALA A 8 -9.05 -18.29 -6.14
C ALA A 8 -8.38 -18.77 -7.44
N VAL A 9 -9.06 -19.61 -8.22
CA VAL A 9 -8.56 -20.12 -9.50
C VAL A 9 -8.43 -19.02 -10.56
N VAL A 10 -9.25 -17.96 -10.49
CA VAL A 10 -9.21 -16.84 -11.45
C VAL A 10 -8.21 -15.75 -11.02
N ALA A 11 -8.07 -15.50 -9.72
CA ALA A 11 -7.27 -14.38 -9.20
C ALA A 11 -5.78 -14.51 -9.53
N ILE A 12 -5.20 -15.71 -9.38
CA ILE A 12 -3.77 -15.93 -9.65
C ILE A 12 -3.45 -15.72 -11.15
N PRO A 13 -4.14 -16.36 -12.11
CA PRO A 13 -3.95 -16.08 -13.53
C PRO A 13 -4.15 -14.61 -13.90
N LEU A 14 -5.13 -13.94 -13.29
CA LEU A 14 -5.40 -12.52 -13.55
C LEU A 14 -4.26 -11.62 -13.03
N LEU A 15 -3.66 -11.96 -11.88
CA LEU A 15 -2.47 -11.26 -11.38
C LEU A 15 -1.26 -11.48 -12.29
N VAL A 16 -1.02 -12.72 -12.74
CA VAL A 16 0.04 -13.04 -13.71
C VAL A 16 -0.18 -12.24 -15.00
N ALA A 17 -1.41 -12.20 -15.49
CA ALA A 17 -1.80 -11.43 -16.67
C ALA A 17 -1.54 -9.93 -16.49
N ALA A 18 -1.90 -9.39 -15.33
CA ALA A 18 -1.66 -7.99 -14.99
C ALA A 18 -0.16 -7.65 -14.98
N ILE A 19 0.69 -8.55 -14.48
CA ILE A 19 2.13 -8.34 -14.41
C ILE A 19 2.77 -8.35 -15.80
N ILE A 20 2.41 -9.32 -16.65
CA ILE A 20 3.05 -9.55 -17.95
C ILE A 20 2.54 -8.55 -19.00
N TRP A 21 1.23 -8.33 -19.07
CA TRP A 21 0.62 -7.65 -20.21
C TRP A 21 0.21 -6.21 -19.96
N LEU A 22 0.03 -5.77 -18.70
CA LEU A 22 -0.30 -4.36 -18.48
C LEU A 22 0.91 -3.46 -18.74
N PRO A 23 0.69 -2.30 -19.41
CA PRO A 23 1.64 -1.20 -19.41
C PRO A 23 2.02 -0.82 -17.98
N GLN A 24 3.26 -0.35 -17.78
CA GLN A 24 3.78 0.02 -16.46
C GLN A 24 2.83 0.94 -15.69
N ALA A 25 2.33 2.01 -16.33
CA ALA A 25 1.40 2.95 -15.71
C ALA A 25 0.07 2.29 -15.27
N ALA A 26 -0.47 1.38 -16.08
CA ALA A 26 -1.71 0.66 -15.75
C ALA A 26 -1.49 -0.32 -14.58
N PHE A 27 -0.36 -1.01 -14.55
CA PHE A 27 0.03 -1.85 -13.41
C PHE A 27 0.18 -1.02 -12.12
N LEU A 28 0.88 0.12 -12.18
CA LEU A 28 1.02 1.03 -11.03
C LEU A 28 -0.32 1.57 -10.56
N GLY A 29 -1.24 1.88 -11.47
CA GLY A 29 -2.60 2.26 -11.13
C GLY A 29 -3.34 1.15 -10.38
N LEU A 30 -3.29 -0.08 -10.89
CA LEU A 30 -3.89 -1.25 -10.23
C LEU A 30 -3.27 -1.51 -8.85
N LEU A 31 -1.94 -1.46 -8.76
CA LEU A 31 -1.22 -1.58 -7.50
C LEU A 31 -1.62 -0.47 -6.52
N GLY A 32 -1.69 0.78 -6.99
CA GLY A 32 -2.12 1.92 -6.18
C GLY A 32 -3.54 1.74 -5.62
N ILE A 33 -4.46 1.19 -6.41
CA ILE A 33 -5.81 0.84 -5.94
C ILE A 33 -5.74 -0.25 -4.86
N ALA A 34 -4.98 -1.32 -5.07
CA ALA A 34 -4.83 -2.39 -4.09
C ALA A 34 -4.23 -1.89 -2.76
N VAL A 35 -3.20 -1.04 -2.84
CA VAL A 35 -2.54 -0.41 -1.69
C VAL A 35 -3.50 0.53 -0.96
N ALA A 36 -4.30 1.31 -1.69
CA ALA A 36 -5.33 2.18 -1.10
C ALA A 36 -6.45 1.40 -0.42
N LEU A 37 -6.89 0.27 -0.98
CA LEU A 37 -7.86 -0.62 -0.35
C LEU A 37 -7.30 -1.22 0.96
N ALA A 38 -6.07 -1.73 0.94
CA ALA A 38 -5.41 -2.24 2.15
C ALA A 38 -5.27 -1.16 3.24
N ALA A 39 -4.93 0.07 2.85
CA ALA A 39 -4.88 1.20 3.78
C ALA A 39 -6.26 1.58 4.33
N ASP A 40 -7.30 1.59 3.50
CA ASP A 40 -8.66 1.88 3.96
C ASP A 40 -9.19 0.81 4.92
N GLU A 41 -8.87 -0.46 4.69
CA GLU A 41 -9.16 -1.57 5.61
C GLU A 41 -8.44 -1.40 6.96
N LEU A 42 -7.15 -1.05 6.96
CA LEU A 42 -6.41 -0.78 8.20
C LEU A 42 -7.03 0.38 8.99
N LEU A 43 -7.39 1.47 8.30
CA LEU A 43 -8.07 2.60 8.92
C LEU A 43 -9.48 2.22 9.41
N ALA A 44 -10.19 1.34 8.71
CA ALA A 44 -11.49 0.83 9.13
C ALA A 44 -11.38 -0.01 10.41
N MET A 45 -10.37 -0.87 10.51
CA MET A 45 -10.10 -1.64 11.74
C MET A 45 -9.80 -0.70 12.92
N ALA A 46 -8.99 0.35 12.71
CA ALA A 46 -8.69 1.33 13.75
C ALA A 46 -9.95 2.09 14.23
N ARG A 47 -10.83 2.49 13.31
CA ARG A 47 -12.13 3.08 13.66
C ARG A 47 -13.01 2.08 14.42
N GLY A 48 -13.01 0.82 14.01
CA GLY A 48 -13.70 -0.27 14.71
C GLY A 48 -13.20 -0.48 16.14
N ALA A 49 -11.93 -0.21 16.40
CA ALA A 49 -11.31 -0.20 17.72
C ALA A 49 -11.49 1.14 18.49
N ALA A 50 -12.45 1.98 18.07
CA ALA A 50 -12.75 3.29 18.65
C ALA A 50 -11.57 4.31 18.61
N ILE A 51 -10.58 4.11 17.75
CA ILE A 51 -9.49 5.08 17.54
C ILE A 51 -9.98 6.18 16.59
N ALA A 52 -9.83 7.44 17.00
CA ALA A 52 -10.20 8.59 16.20
C ALA A 52 -9.24 8.79 15.01
N VAL A 53 -9.59 8.20 13.86
CA VAL A 53 -8.85 8.37 12.59
C VAL A 53 -9.76 8.81 11.45
N GLY A 54 -9.28 9.77 10.66
CA GLY A 54 -9.91 10.17 9.41
C GLY A 54 -9.64 9.16 8.29
N ARG A 55 -10.49 9.19 7.25
CA ARG A 55 -10.33 8.35 6.05
C ARG A 55 -9.57 9.07 4.94
N PHE A 56 -10.02 10.28 4.59
CA PHE A 56 -9.58 10.94 3.36
C PHE A 56 -8.15 11.48 3.43
N MET A 57 -7.75 12.11 4.53
CA MET A 57 -6.42 12.71 4.64
C MET A 57 -5.29 11.65 4.57
N PRO A 58 -5.35 10.52 5.31
CA PRO A 58 -4.33 9.48 5.18
C PRO A 58 -4.31 8.85 3.77
N LEU A 59 -5.47 8.60 3.16
CA LEU A 59 -5.51 8.04 1.79
C LEU A 59 -4.97 9.02 0.74
N ALA A 60 -5.22 10.32 0.90
CA ALA A 60 -4.64 11.34 0.03
C ALA A 60 -3.10 11.38 0.19
N MET A 61 -2.59 11.34 1.43
CA MET A 61 -1.15 11.28 1.70
C MET A 61 -0.50 10.00 1.21
N LEU A 62 -1.18 8.86 1.30
CA LEU A 62 -0.76 7.61 0.68
C LEU A 62 -0.60 7.79 -0.84
N GLY A 63 -1.59 8.40 -1.51
CA GLY A 63 -1.51 8.71 -2.93
C GLY A 63 -0.31 9.61 -3.27
N VAL A 64 -0.04 10.63 -2.44
CA VAL A 64 1.14 11.50 -2.60
C VAL A 64 2.44 10.73 -2.42
N VAL A 65 2.53 9.79 -1.47
CA VAL A 65 3.72 8.93 -1.31
C VAL A 65 3.94 8.05 -2.54
N LEU A 66 2.88 7.41 -3.05
CA LEU A 66 2.98 6.53 -4.22
C LEU A 66 3.37 7.30 -5.48
N VAL A 67 2.65 8.37 -5.81
CA VAL A 67 2.95 9.22 -6.96
C VAL A 67 4.31 9.88 -6.82
N GLY A 68 4.61 10.40 -5.63
CA GLY A 68 5.92 10.96 -5.26
C GLY A 68 7.06 10.00 -5.57
N SER A 69 6.89 8.75 -5.12
CA SER A 69 7.88 7.68 -5.30
C SER A 69 8.04 7.24 -6.76
N TRP A 70 6.94 7.13 -7.51
CA TRP A 70 7.00 6.61 -8.88
C TRP A 70 7.43 7.67 -9.91
N CYS A 71 7.14 8.94 -9.65
CA CYS A 71 7.53 10.03 -10.56
C CYS A 71 8.93 10.59 -10.26
N TRP A 72 9.37 10.60 -9.00
CA TRP A 72 10.65 11.22 -8.60
C TRP A 72 11.55 10.29 -7.77
N GLY A 73 11.28 8.98 -7.77
CA GLY A 73 12.09 7.97 -7.11
C GLY A 73 12.19 8.16 -5.60
N ALA A 74 13.34 7.78 -5.03
CA ALA A 74 13.58 7.83 -3.60
C ALA A 74 13.45 9.24 -3.00
N THR A 75 13.85 10.28 -3.76
CA THR A 75 13.72 11.67 -3.31
C THR A 75 12.26 12.08 -3.15
N GLY A 76 11.42 11.78 -4.14
CA GLY A 76 9.98 12.07 -4.06
C GLY A 76 9.30 11.30 -2.93
N MET A 77 9.67 10.03 -2.74
CA MET A 77 9.20 9.24 -1.60
C MET A 77 9.60 9.84 -0.26
N ALA A 78 10.86 10.27 -0.11
CA ALA A 78 11.37 10.85 1.13
C ALA A 78 10.65 12.17 1.49
N VAL A 79 10.48 13.06 0.50
CA VAL A 79 9.75 14.31 0.69
C VAL A 79 8.30 14.05 1.09
N ALA A 80 7.62 13.12 0.41
CA ALA A 80 6.24 12.76 0.72
C ALA A 80 6.10 12.10 2.11
N ALA A 81 7.05 11.24 2.50
CA ALA A 81 7.07 10.62 3.83
C ALA A 81 7.27 11.66 4.95
N LEU A 82 8.20 12.60 4.77
CA LEU A 82 8.41 13.71 5.71
C LEU A 82 7.14 14.58 5.80
N ALA A 83 6.52 14.90 4.66
CA ALA A 83 5.27 15.63 4.62
C ALA A 83 4.16 14.87 5.39
N ALA A 84 4.05 13.55 5.25
CA ALA A 84 3.06 12.76 5.99
C ALA A 84 3.28 12.82 7.51
N VAL A 85 4.53 12.73 7.98
CA VAL A 85 4.89 12.82 9.41
C VAL A 85 4.59 14.20 9.99
N VAL A 86 4.63 15.27 9.20
CA VAL A 86 4.32 16.63 9.65
C VAL A 86 2.82 16.93 9.53
N ILE A 87 2.23 16.69 8.36
CA ILE A 87 0.87 17.10 8.02
C ILE A 87 -0.16 16.29 8.80
N LEU A 88 0.00 14.96 8.92
CA LEU A 88 -1.04 14.12 9.53
C LEU A 88 -1.21 14.41 11.03
N PRO A 89 -0.14 14.50 11.85
CA PRO A 89 -0.29 14.89 13.25
C PRO A 89 -0.77 16.34 13.41
N THR A 90 -0.28 17.26 12.58
CA THR A 90 -0.72 18.67 12.62
C THR A 90 -2.21 18.80 12.30
N ALA A 91 -2.71 18.05 11.33
CA ALA A 91 -4.13 18.02 11.00
C ALA A 91 -4.99 17.46 12.16
N GLN A 92 -4.44 16.55 12.98
CA GLN A 92 -5.14 16.05 14.15
C GLN A 92 -5.29 17.09 15.27
N LEU A 93 -4.37 18.05 15.38
CA LEU A 93 -4.50 19.15 16.37
C LEU A 93 -5.75 20.00 16.13
N GLY A 94 -6.22 20.08 14.87
CA GLY A 94 -7.44 20.80 14.51
C GLY A 94 -8.72 19.97 14.65
N HIS A 95 -8.66 18.72 15.11
CA HIS A 95 -9.82 17.82 15.11
C HIS A 95 -10.76 18.12 16.29
N PRO A 96 -12.10 18.16 16.08
CA PRO A 96 -13.07 18.48 17.14
C PRO A 96 -13.09 17.53 18.35
N ARG A 97 -12.45 16.36 18.23
CA ARG A 97 -12.35 15.34 19.28
C ARG A 97 -10.99 15.33 20.00
N ALA A 98 -10.12 16.29 19.73
CA ALA A 98 -8.90 16.45 20.52
C ALA A 98 -9.28 16.82 21.97
N PRO A 99 -8.67 16.17 23.00
CA PRO A 99 -7.44 15.37 22.94
C PRO A 99 -7.63 13.84 22.99
N ASP A 100 -8.85 13.31 23.14
CA ASP A 100 -9.05 11.88 23.41
C ASP A 100 -8.65 11.00 22.21
N GLY A 101 -7.63 10.17 22.40
CA GLY A 101 -7.12 9.27 21.37
C GLY A 101 -6.30 9.95 20.26
N GLY A 102 -5.93 11.22 20.40
CA GLY A 102 -5.20 11.97 19.37
C GLY A 102 -3.82 11.39 19.03
N LEU A 103 -3.08 10.89 20.03
CA LEU A 103 -1.79 10.23 19.82
C LEU A 103 -1.94 8.91 19.06
N ALA A 104 -2.87 8.05 19.50
CA ALA A 104 -3.14 6.77 18.84
C ALA A 104 -3.63 6.97 17.40
N GLY A 105 -4.52 7.95 17.17
CA GLY A 105 -5.00 8.30 15.84
C GLY A 105 -3.89 8.82 14.92
N SER A 106 -3.00 9.66 15.44
CA SER A 106 -1.83 10.15 14.69
C SER A 106 -0.85 9.01 14.37
N ALA A 107 -0.57 8.14 15.34
CA ALA A 107 0.30 6.98 15.15
C ALA A 107 -0.25 6.04 14.07
N VAL A 108 -1.55 5.70 14.12
CA VAL A 108 -2.19 4.86 13.11
C VAL A 108 -2.16 5.51 11.74
N THR A 109 -2.51 6.80 11.61
CA THR A 109 -2.55 7.45 10.30
C THR A 109 -1.17 7.56 9.67
N VAL A 110 -0.14 7.92 10.44
CA VAL A 110 1.25 7.94 9.98
C VAL A 110 1.73 6.53 9.67
N PHE A 111 1.46 5.54 10.52
CA PHE A 111 1.83 4.15 10.26
C PHE A 111 1.19 3.63 8.97
N THR A 112 -0.10 3.86 8.75
CA THR A 112 -0.79 3.48 7.52
C THR A 112 -0.08 4.08 6.30
N VAL A 113 0.21 5.38 6.30
CA VAL A 113 0.84 6.03 5.14
C VAL A 113 2.27 5.57 4.93
N LEU A 114 3.06 5.47 6.01
CA LEU A 114 4.46 5.10 5.89
C LEU A 114 4.63 3.61 5.59
N TYR A 115 4.03 2.73 6.39
CA TYR A 115 4.22 1.29 6.23
C TYR A 115 3.60 0.81 4.91
N ILE A 116 2.30 1.04 4.71
CA ILE A 116 1.60 0.56 3.50
C ILE A 116 2.09 1.32 2.26
N GLY A 117 2.32 2.63 2.38
CA GLY A 117 2.80 3.46 1.27
C GLY A 117 4.21 3.14 0.83
N LEU A 118 5.19 3.02 1.74
CA LEU A 118 6.56 2.70 1.36
C LEU A 118 6.67 1.27 0.82
N CYS A 119 6.00 0.30 1.44
CA CYS A 119 5.97 -1.07 0.93
C CYS A 119 5.34 -1.15 -0.47
N GLY A 120 4.20 -0.48 -0.68
CA GLY A 120 3.55 -0.39 -1.98
C GLY A 120 4.40 0.33 -3.03
N ALA A 121 5.08 1.41 -2.64
CA ALA A 121 6.00 2.16 -3.50
C ALA A 121 7.17 1.29 -3.97
N CYS A 122 7.85 0.59 -3.04
CA CYS A 122 8.95 -0.33 -3.33
C CYS A 122 8.52 -1.47 -4.26
N LEU A 123 7.31 -2.02 -4.07
CA LEU A 123 6.76 -3.03 -4.98
C LEU A 123 6.56 -2.47 -6.39
N GLY A 124 6.08 -1.23 -6.50
CA GLY A 124 5.94 -0.52 -7.78
C GLY A 124 7.28 -0.27 -8.48
N TRP A 125 8.35 -0.01 -7.73
CA TRP A 125 9.69 0.16 -8.30
C TRP A 125 10.20 -1.09 -9.01
N LEU A 126 9.84 -2.30 -8.57
CA LEU A 126 10.21 -3.52 -9.29
C LEU A 126 9.66 -3.50 -10.73
N ARG A 127 8.50 -2.88 -10.96
CA ARG A 127 7.90 -2.83 -12.31
C ARG A 127 8.51 -1.76 -13.22
N VAL A 128 9.07 -0.69 -12.65
CA VAL A 128 9.65 0.44 -13.39
C VAL A 128 11.17 0.37 -13.55
N LEU A 129 11.80 -0.73 -13.13
CA LEU A 129 13.23 -0.94 -13.35
C LEU A 129 13.59 -0.84 -14.85
N PRO A 130 14.71 -0.19 -15.20
CA PRO A 130 15.07 0.10 -16.59
C PRO A 130 15.52 -1.12 -17.41
N ASP A 131 15.87 -2.24 -16.76
CA ASP A 131 16.44 -3.43 -17.42
C ASP A 131 15.37 -4.40 -17.96
N GLY A 132 14.61 -3.96 -18.97
CA GLY A 132 13.72 -4.82 -19.76
C GLY A 132 12.82 -5.73 -18.90
N ASP A 133 12.97 -7.06 -19.06
CA ASP A 133 12.16 -8.06 -18.35
C ASP A 133 12.62 -8.33 -16.91
N LEU A 134 13.75 -7.79 -16.45
CA LEU A 134 14.30 -8.04 -15.11
C LEU A 134 13.29 -7.68 -14.02
N GLY A 135 12.61 -6.54 -14.17
CA GLY A 135 11.61 -6.07 -13.22
C GLY A 135 10.44 -7.05 -13.05
N ILE A 136 9.96 -7.64 -14.16
CA ILE A 136 8.90 -8.64 -14.16
C ILE A 136 9.37 -9.92 -13.43
N ARG A 137 10.61 -10.37 -13.69
CA ARG A 137 11.17 -11.55 -13.03
C ARG A 137 11.33 -11.36 -11.53
N LEU A 138 11.84 -10.20 -11.11
CA LEU A 138 11.99 -9.86 -9.69
C LEU A 138 10.63 -9.77 -8.99
N LEU A 139 9.62 -9.23 -9.67
CA LEU A 139 8.26 -9.15 -9.13
C LEU A 139 7.67 -10.56 -8.91
N PHE A 140 7.81 -11.47 -9.88
CA PHE A 140 7.39 -12.86 -9.70
C PHE A 140 8.17 -13.56 -8.60
N PHE A 141 9.49 -13.39 -8.55
CA PHE A 141 10.32 -13.95 -7.50
C PHE A 141 9.89 -13.47 -6.11
N PHE A 142 9.62 -12.17 -5.96
CA PHE A 142 9.15 -11.58 -4.72
C PHE A 142 7.80 -12.15 -4.28
N LEU A 143 6.81 -12.22 -5.18
CA LEU A 143 5.49 -12.78 -4.89
C LEU A 143 5.55 -14.27 -4.55
N ALA A 144 6.32 -15.05 -5.31
CA ALA A 144 6.53 -16.46 -5.04
C ALA A 144 7.19 -16.68 -3.67
N THR A 145 8.17 -15.85 -3.30
CA THR A 145 8.83 -15.91 -1.99
C THR A 145 7.82 -15.68 -0.86
N ILE A 146 6.92 -14.70 -1.01
CA ILE A 146 5.87 -14.44 -0.02
C ILE A 146 4.91 -15.62 0.08
N TRP A 147 4.38 -16.12 -1.04
CA TRP A 147 3.36 -17.18 -1.01
C TRP A 147 3.91 -18.53 -0.54
N VAL A 148 5.12 -18.90 -1.01
CA VAL A 148 5.77 -20.14 -0.59
C VAL A 148 6.22 -20.03 0.86
N GLY A 149 6.73 -18.87 1.29
CA GLY A 149 7.11 -18.63 2.67
C GLY A 149 5.92 -18.71 3.62
N ASP A 150 4.81 -18.07 3.27
CA ASP A 150 3.55 -18.15 4.03
C ASP A 150 3.04 -19.59 4.10
N SER A 151 2.98 -20.30 2.96
CA SER A 151 2.59 -21.71 2.93
C SER A 151 3.50 -22.58 3.80
N GLY A 152 4.82 -22.40 3.70
CA GLY A 152 5.80 -23.16 4.48
C GLY A 152 5.63 -22.94 5.99
N ALA A 153 5.35 -21.71 6.41
CA ALA A 153 5.13 -21.38 7.81
C ALA A 153 3.86 -22.03 8.40
N TYR A 154 2.88 -22.41 7.58
CA TYR A 154 1.67 -23.12 8.04
C TYR A 154 1.86 -24.63 8.21
N TYR A 155 2.84 -25.23 7.53
CA TYR A 155 3.01 -26.68 7.47
C TYR A 155 4.26 -27.22 8.19
N VAL A 156 5.02 -26.35 8.86
CA VAL A 156 6.16 -26.69 9.75
C VAL A 156 5.76 -26.42 11.18
#